data_AF-A0A3G6RF99-F1
#
_entry.id   AF-A0A3G6RF99-F1
#
_cell.length_a   1.000
_cell.length_b   1.000
_cell.length_c   1.000
_cell.angle_alpha   90.00
_cell.angle_beta   90.00
_cell.angle_gamma   90.00
#
_symmetry.space_group_name_H-M   'P 1'
#
loop_
_entity.id
_entity.type
_entity.pdbx_description
1 polymer ?
#
loop_
_entity_poly.entity_id
_entity_poly.type
_entity_poly.pdbx_seq_one_letter_code
_entity_poly.pdbx_strand_id
1 'polypeptide(L)'
;MKEFFLKGKKYKFFLGFHLFIVGIYLLYLINTVMSYNSLSYSKYYKESIFENILKYSFYIIVNLIAGIIIFCKLKYTKVILNFFAVVILILVCFANYTLIKSYINNSYYNFVIIFNTLVIGFVLFYIFYLNHREIEKNEIENIGKHED
;
A
#
# COMPACT_ATOMS: atom_id res chain seq x y z
N MET A 1 21.79 -18.97 9.54
CA MET A 1 20.91 -18.25 8.60
C MET A 1 19.48 -18.43 9.07
N LYS A 2 18.92 -17.46 9.80
CA LYS A 2 17.55 -17.56 10.34
C LYS A 2 16.55 -17.46 9.19
N GLU A 3 15.64 -18.42 9.18
CA GLU A 3 14.60 -18.67 8.19
C GLU A 3 13.95 -17.38 7.69
N PHE A 4 14.12 -17.21 6.38
CA PHE A 4 13.37 -16.38 5.47
C PHE A 4 12.00 -15.95 6.02
N PHE A 5 11.99 -14.75 6.58
CA PHE A 5 10.86 -14.10 7.25
C PHE A 5 9.56 -14.03 6.41
N LEU A 6 9.66 -14.28 5.11
CA LEU A 6 8.54 -14.39 4.18
C LEU A 6 8.46 -15.83 3.67
N LYS A 7 7.87 -16.74 4.46
CA LYS A 7 7.37 -18.02 3.94
C LYS A 7 6.36 -17.75 2.81
N GLY A 8 6.28 -18.68 1.86
CA GLY A 8 5.71 -18.47 0.52
C GLY A 8 4.33 -17.81 0.45
N LYS A 9 3.43 -18.06 1.41
CA LYS A 9 2.08 -17.45 1.46
C LYS A 9 2.12 -15.95 1.77
N LYS A 10 2.83 -15.54 2.83
CA LYS A 10 2.98 -14.13 3.23
C LYS A 10 3.68 -13.31 2.16
N TYR A 11 4.75 -13.86 1.59
CA TYR A 11 5.48 -13.27 0.47
C TYR A 11 4.56 -12.90 -0.71
N LYS A 12 3.79 -13.88 -1.19
CA LYS A 12 2.91 -13.71 -2.36
C LYS A 12 1.82 -12.67 -2.09
N PHE A 13 1.27 -12.66 -0.88
CA PHE A 13 0.31 -11.65 -0.46
C PHE A 13 0.89 -10.23 -0.52
N PHE A 14 2.06 -9.98 0.09
CA PHE A 14 2.66 -8.65 0.08
C PHE A 14 3.07 -8.20 -1.32
N LEU A 15 3.64 -9.09 -2.12
CA LEU A 15 3.98 -8.78 -3.52
C LEU A 15 2.72 -8.43 -4.32
N GLY A 16 1.67 -9.26 -4.21
CA GLY A 16 0.39 -9.02 -4.87
C GLY A 16 -0.26 -7.71 -4.42
N PHE A 17 -0.16 -7.37 -3.13
CA PHE A 17 -0.66 -6.11 -2.59
C PHE A 17 0.02 -4.90 -3.22
N HIS A 18 1.34 -4.85 -3.25
CA HIS A 18 2.05 -3.71 -3.85
C HIS A 18 1.77 -3.59 -5.36
N LEU A 19 1.68 -4.72 -6.08
CA LEU A 19 1.29 -4.72 -7.51
C LEU A 19 -0.14 -4.24 -7.73
N PHE A 20 -1.08 -4.64 -6.86
CA PHE A 20 -2.46 -4.18 -6.90
C PHE A 20 -2.56 -2.66 -6.70
N ILE A 21 -1.83 -2.13 -5.73
CA ILE A 21 -1.75 -0.68 -5.47
C ILE A 21 -1.15 0.07 -6.67
N VAL A 22 -0.09 -0.47 -7.28
CA VAL A 22 0.47 0.08 -8.52
C VAL A 22 -0.60 0.14 -9.60
N GLY A 23 -1.36 -0.94 -9.82
CA GLY A 23 -2.45 -0.97 -10.81
C GLY A 23 -3.49 0.12 -10.58
N ILE A 24 -3.94 0.32 -9.34
CA ILE A 24 -4.88 1.38 -8.99
C ILE A 24 -4.32 2.77 -9.34
N TYR A 25 -3.09 3.08 -8.91
CA TYR A 25 -2.51 4.40 -9.18
C TYR A 25 -2.18 4.61 -10.66
N LEU A 26 -1.89 3.55 -11.40
CA LEU A 26 -1.68 3.61 -12.84
C LEU A 26 -2.97 3.98 -13.57
N LEU A 27 -4.11 3.42 -13.16
CA LEU A 27 -5.43 3.81 -13.67
C LEU A 27 -5.74 5.29 -13.39
N TYR A 28 -5.46 5.78 -12.17
CA TYR A 28 -5.62 7.20 -11.84
C TYR A 28 -4.71 8.10 -12.67
N LEU A 29 -3.46 7.70 -12.91
CA LEU A 29 -2.52 8.44 -13.74
C LEU A 29 -3.01 8.50 -15.20
N ILE A 30 -3.40 7.36 -15.78
CA ILE A 30 -3.98 7.29 -17.13
C ILE A 30 -5.21 8.20 -17.23
N ASN A 31 -6.12 8.12 -16.26
CA ASN A 31 -7.32 8.95 -16.25
C ASN A 31 -6.97 10.45 -16.16
N THR A 32 -5.98 10.82 -15.36
CA THR A 32 -5.50 12.21 -15.24
C THR A 32 -4.94 12.71 -16.58
N VAL A 33 -4.14 11.88 -17.27
CA VAL A 33 -3.57 12.20 -18.59
C VAL A 33 -4.64 12.25 -19.68
N MET A 34 -5.60 11.32 -19.69
CA MET A 34 -6.71 11.31 -20.66
C MET A 34 -7.65 12.50 -20.47
N SER A 35 -7.93 12.88 -19.22
CA SER A 35 -8.76 14.05 -18.89
C SER A 35 -8.14 15.36 -19.39
N TYR A 36 -6.82 15.42 -19.52
CA TYR A 36 -6.10 16.57 -20.09
C TYR A 36 -6.34 16.72 -21.60
N ASN A 37 -6.39 15.61 -22.35
CA ASN A 37 -6.66 15.62 -23.79
C ASN A 37 -8.13 15.93 -24.12
N SER A 38 -9.00 16.07 -23.12
CA SER A 38 -10.41 16.40 -23.26
C SER A 38 -10.66 17.90 -23.04
N LEU A 39 -11.19 18.57 -24.09
CA LEU A 39 -11.61 19.98 -24.06
C LEU A 39 -12.64 20.28 -22.95
N SER A 40 -13.46 19.31 -22.54
CA SER A 40 -14.53 19.49 -21.54
C SER A 40 -14.08 19.37 -20.08
N TYR A 41 -12.98 18.64 -19.80
CA TYR A 41 -12.48 18.39 -18.44
C TYR A 41 -11.29 19.27 -18.01
N SER A 42 -10.60 19.90 -18.97
CA SER A 42 -9.44 20.75 -18.70
C SER A 42 -9.70 21.90 -17.71
N LYS A 43 -10.95 22.41 -17.64
CA LYS A 43 -11.32 23.53 -16.77
C LYS A 43 -11.33 23.18 -15.27
N TYR A 44 -11.46 21.91 -14.91
CA TYR A 44 -11.52 21.46 -13.51
C TYR A 44 -10.16 21.03 -12.93
N TYR A 45 -9.15 20.84 -13.77
CA TYR A 45 -7.86 20.26 -13.37
C TYR A 45 -6.65 21.18 -13.60
N LYS A 46 -6.83 22.34 -14.26
CA LYS A 46 -5.74 23.23 -14.72
C LYS A 46 -4.70 23.63 -13.65
N GLU A 47 -5.07 23.75 -12.38
CA GLU A 47 -4.13 24.16 -11.31
C GLU A 47 -3.46 22.99 -10.56
N SER A 48 -3.87 21.73 -10.76
CA SER A 48 -3.31 20.58 -10.00
C SER A 48 -2.85 19.40 -10.85
N ILE A 49 -2.82 19.50 -12.19
CA ILE A 49 -2.43 18.36 -13.06
C ILE A 49 -1.01 17.88 -12.80
N PHE A 50 -0.04 18.81 -12.78
CA PHE A 50 1.35 18.46 -12.55
C PHE A 50 1.54 17.82 -11.16
N GLU A 51 0.88 18.39 -10.16
CA GLU A 51 0.89 17.85 -8.79
C GLU A 51 0.27 16.45 -8.74
N ASN A 52 -0.85 16.21 -9.42
CA ASN A 52 -1.50 14.90 -9.47
C ASN A 52 -0.67 13.87 -10.24
N ILE A 53 -0.07 14.24 -11.37
CA ILE A 53 0.85 13.37 -12.14
C ILE A 53 2.04 13.00 -11.27
N LEU A 54 2.70 13.97 -10.64
CA LEU A 54 3.83 13.71 -9.73
C LEU A 54 3.42 12.83 -8.56
N LYS A 55 2.28 13.13 -7.92
CA LYS A 55 1.76 12.38 -6.77
C LYS A 55 1.51 10.92 -7.11
N TYR A 56 0.77 10.63 -8.19
CA TYR A 56 0.48 9.26 -8.58
C TYR A 56 1.72 8.53 -9.09
N SER A 57 2.60 9.21 -9.83
CA SER A 57 3.89 8.65 -10.26
C SER A 57 4.78 8.28 -9.07
N PHE A 58 4.85 9.14 -8.05
CA PHE A 58 5.59 8.87 -6.83
C PHE A 58 5.04 7.63 -6.11
N TYR A 59 3.73 7.51 -5.97
CA TYR A 59 3.13 6.32 -5.34
C TYR A 59 3.38 5.03 -6.12
N ILE A 60 3.36 5.08 -7.45
CA ILE A 60 3.73 3.95 -8.31
C ILE A 60 5.18 3.55 -8.07
N ILE A 61 6.11 4.51 -8.16
CA ILE A 61 7.56 4.26 -8.00
C ILE A 61 7.86 3.63 -6.64
N VAL A 62 7.31 4.19 -5.56
CA VAL A 62 7.57 3.69 -4.21
C VAL A 62 7.02 2.27 -4.02
N ASN A 63 5.83 1.97 -4.54
CA ASN A 63 5.28 0.62 -4.46
C ASN A 63 6.02 -0.39 -5.36
N LEU A 64 6.53 0.02 -6.52
CA LEU A 64 7.41 -0.81 -7.34
C LEU A 64 8.72 -1.13 -6.63
N ILE A 65 9.35 -0.14 -5.98
CA ILE A 65 10.56 -0.35 -5.18
C ILE A 65 10.27 -1.33 -4.03
N ALA A 66 9.17 -1.16 -3.30
CA ALA A 66 8.76 -2.09 -2.25
C ALA A 66 8.53 -3.51 -2.82
N GLY A 67 7.87 -3.61 -3.97
CA GLY A 67 7.66 -4.85 -4.70
C GLY A 67 8.97 -5.54 -5.11
N ILE A 68 9.96 -4.79 -5.60
CA ILE A 68 11.30 -5.30 -5.95
C ILE A 68 12.06 -5.77 -4.70
N ILE A 69 11.99 -5.03 -3.60
CA ILE A 69 12.61 -5.40 -2.33
C ILE A 69 12.02 -6.71 -1.78
N ILE A 70 10.72 -6.90 -1.96
CA ILE A 70 10.06 -8.18 -1.70
C ILE A 70 10.58 -9.22 -2.69
N PHE A 71 10.52 -8.95 -4.00
CA PHE A 71 10.89 -9.88 -5.07
C PHE A 71 12.30 -10.45 -4.94
N CYS A 72 13.28 -9.57 -4.71
CA CYS A 72 14.69 -9.90 -4.53
C CYS A 72 15.00 -10.47 -3.14
N LYS A 73 14.00 -10.55 -2.25
CA LYS A 73 14.11 -11.19 -0.94
C LYS A 73 15.27 -10.66 -0.09
N LEU A 74 15.40 -9.34 -0.05
CA LEU A 74 16.51 -8.69 0.66
C LEU A 74 16.47 -8.99 2.17
N LYS A 75 17.66 -9.06 2.80
CA LYS A 75 17.81 -9.33 4.23
C LYS A 75 16.98 -8.41 5.14
N TYR A 76 16.77 -7.17 4.70
CA TYR A 76 16.08 -6.13 5.46
C TYR A 76 14.63 -5.88 5.02
N THR A 77 14.05 -6.71 4.15
CA THR A 77 12.69 -6.52 3.60
C THR A 77 11.65 -6.31 4.71
N LYS A 78 11.69 -7.09 5.79
CA LYS A 78 10.79 -6.88 6.95
C LYS A 78 10.83 -5.45 7.47
N VAL A 79 12.04 -4.98 7.75
CA VAL A 79 12.29 -3.70 8.42
C VAL A 79 11.83 -2.58 7.51
N ILE A 80 12.13 -2.69 6.21
CA ILE A 80 11.73 -1.71 5.19
C ILE A 80 10.20 -1.65 5.07
N LEU A 81 9.52 -2.80 4.98
CA LEU A 81 8.05 -2.84 4.89
C LEU A 81 7.36 -2.32 6.15
N ASN A 82 7.89 -2.64 7.34
CA ASN A 82 7.41 -2.08 8.60
C ASN A 82 7.57 -0.55 8.63
N PHE A 83 8.76 -0.05 8.26
CA PHE A 83 9.02 1.38 8.20
C PHE A 83 8.06 2.09 7.23
N PHE A 84 7.90 1.52 6.03
CA PHE A 84 6.97 2.03 5.03
C PHE A 84 5.52 2.08 5.54
N ALA A 85 5.04 1.00 6.17
CA ALA A 85 3.71 0.94 6.74
C ALA A 85 3.50 1.97 7.87
N VAL A 86 4.49 2.17 8.74
CA VAL A 86 4.45 3.19 9.80
C VAL A 86 4.39 4.60 9.22
N VAL A 87 5.17 4.90 8.18
CA VAL A 87 5.13 6.20 7.50
C VAL A 87 3.75 6.46 6.90
N ILE A 88 3.17 5.48 6.21
CA ILE A 88 1.79 5.59 5.68
C ILE A 88 0.79 5.82 6.80
N LEU A 89 0.90 5.05 7.90
CA LEU A 89 0.00 5.17 9.03
C LEU A 89 0.00 6.60 9.59
N ILE A 90 1.19 7.19 9.82
CA ILE A 90 1.33 8.55 10.31
C ILE A 90 0.68 9.56 9.35
N LEU A 91 0.97 9.43 8.04
CA LEU A 91 0.41 10.32 7.02
C LEU A 91 -1.11 10.26 6.94
N VAL A 92 -1.68 9.05 6.94
CA VAL A 92 -3.14 8.86 6.86
C VAL A 92 -3.81 9.33 8.15
N CYS A 93 -3.23 9.06 9.32
CA CYS A 93 -3.73 9.59 10.60
C CYS A 93 -3.72 11.11 10.63
N PHE A 94 -2.64 11.75 10.16
CA PHE A 94 -2.54 13.20 10.09
C PHE A 94 -3.56 13.82 9.13
N ALA A 95 -3.73 13.21 7.94
CA ALA A 95 -4.74 13.63 6.97
C ALA A 95 -6.16 13.48 7.55
N ASN A 96 -6.44 12.35 8.20
CA ASN A 96 -7.75 12.09 8.79
C ASN A 96 -8.06 13.06 9.94
N TYR A 97 -7.10 13.31 10.83
CA TYR A 97 -7.22 14.32 11.89
C TYR A 97 -7.53 15.71 11.33
N THR A 98 -6.80 16.13 10.28
CA THR A 98 -7.01 17.42 9.62
C THR A 98 -8.41 17.51 9.01
N LEU A 99 -8.89 16.44 8.37
CA LEU A 99 -10.23 16.41 7.78
C LEU A 99 -11.32 16.48 8.85
N ILE A 100 -11.20 15.71 9.92
CA ILE A 100 -12.16 15.72 11.05
C ILE A 100 -12.22 17.11 11.65
N LYS A 101 -11.08 17.78 11.87
CA LYS A 101 -11.04 19.12 12.48
C LYS A 101 -11.62 20.20 11.56
N SER A 102 -11.34 20.14 10.27
CA SER A 102 -11.67 21.22 9.33
C SER A 102 -13.06 21.10 8.71
N TYR A 103 -13.65 19.90 8.63
CA TYR A 103 -14.84 19.63 7.82
C TYR A 103 -15.95 18.85 8.55
N ILE A 104 -16.16 19.15 9.83
CA ILE A 104 -17.25 18.57 10.64
C ILE A 104 -18.59 18.76 9.92
N ASN A 105 -19.38 17.69 9.83
CA ASN A 105 -20.72 17.65 9.22
C ASN A 105 -20.82 17.91 7.71
N ASN A 106 -19.73 17.75 6.94
CA ASN A 106 -19.81 17.76 5.48
C ASN A 106 -19.89 16.33 4.92
N SER A 107 -20.97 16.00 4.20
CA SER A 107 -21.22 14.65 3.67
C SER A 107 -20.11 14.12 2.75
N TYR A 108 -19.48 14.99 1.96
CA TYR A 108 -18.38 14.60 1.08
C TYR A 108 -17.14 14.23 1.89
N TYR A 109 -16.77 15.08 2.86
CA TYR A 109 -15.60 14.81 3.70
C TYR A 109 -15.83 13.68 4.70
N ASN A 110 -17.08 13.42 5.12
CA ASN A 110 -17.42 12.24 5.91
C ASN A 110 -17.08 10.94 5.18
N PHE A 111 -17.35 10.86 3.87
CA PHE A 111 -16.95 9.71 3.06
C PHE A 111 -15.41 9.55 3.04
N VAL A 112 -14.67 10.65 2.85
CA VAL A 112 -13.20 10.63 2.84
C VAL A 112 -12.63 10.21 4.22
N ILE A 113 -13.23 10.67 5.31
CA ILE A 113 -12.85 10.30 6.69
C ILE A 113 -13.07 8.80 6.93
N ILE A 114 -14.22 8.25 6.51
CA ILE A 114 -14.51 6.81 6.61
C ILE A 114 -13.49 6.02 5.80
N PHE A 115 -13.21 6.44 4.56
CA PHE A 115 -12.21 5.80 3.72
C PHE A 115 -10.82 5.80 4.37
N ASN A 116 -10.34 6.94 4.88
CA ASN A 116 -9.06 7.02 5.57
C ASN A 116 -9.03 6.15 6.84
N THR A 117 -10.15 6.03 7.55
CA THR A 117 -10.26 5.16 8.73
C THR A 117 -10.13 3.68 8.34
N LEU A 118 -10.72 3.26 7.21
CA LEU A 118 -10.54 1.92 6.66
C LEU A 118 -9.08 1.67 6.25
N VAL A 119 -8.43 2.66 5.63
CA VAL A 119 -7.00 2.59 5.27
C VAL A 119 -6.13 2.42 6.52
N ILE A 120 -6.41 3.15 7.61
CA ILE A 120 -5.72 2.96 8.90
C ILE A 120 -5.87 1.52 9.39
N GLY A 121 -7.10 0.99 9.41
CA GLY A 121 -7.37 -0.39 9.82
C GLY A 121 -6.60 -1.40 8.96
N PHE A 122 -6.55 -1.18 7.65
CA PHE A 122 -5.79 -2.00 6.72
C PHE A 122 -4.27 -1.96 7.00
N VAL A 123 -3.71 -0.78 7.26
CA VAL A 123 -2.27 -0.64 7.58
C VAL A 123 -1.92 -1.31 8.91
N LEU A 124 -2.79 -1.21 9.91
CA LEU A 124 -2.61 -1.93 11.18
C LEU A 124 -2.65 -3.45 10.96
N PHE A 125 -3.60 -3.94 10.17
CA PHE A 125 -3.63 -5.34 9.76
C PHE A 125 -2.36 -5.75 9.01
N TYR A 126 -1.88 -4.94 8.08
CA TYR A 126 -0.65 -5.17 7.34
C TYR A 126 0.54 -5.34 8.29
N ILE A 127 0.73 -4.40 9.23
CA ILE A 127 1.81 -4.45 10.23
C ILE A 127 1.66 -5.69 11.12
N PHE A 128 0.45 -5.96 11.60
CA PHE A 128 0.19 -7.15 12.42
C PHE A 128 0.53 -8.43 11.65
N TYR A 129 0.01 -8.59 10.44
CA TYR A 129 0.20 -9.78 9.61
C TYR A 129 1.67 -9.99 9.22
N LEU A 130 2.39 -8.88 8.94
CA LEU A 130 3.83 -8.90 8.70
C LEU A 130 4.56 -9.41 9.94
N ASN A 131 4.24 -8.90 11.13
CA ASN A 131 4.98 -9.23 12.35
C ASN A 131 4.52 -10.52 13.06
N HIS A 132 3.33 -11.02 12.76
CA HIS A 132 2.80 -12.25 13.33
C HIS A 132 3.69 -13.43 12.90
N ARG A 133 4.28 -14.14 13.86
CA ARG A 133 4.94 -15.41 13.58
C ARG A 133 3.85 -16.44 13.37
N GLU A 134 3.89 -17.20 12.28
CA GLU A 134 3.06 -18.40 12.16
C GLU A 134 3.31 -19.25 13.40
N ILE A 135 2.29 -19.41 14.24
CA ILE A 135 2.18 -20.51 15.18
C ILE A 135 1.77 -21.73 14.34
N GLU A 136 2.62 -22.12 13.40
CA GLU A 136 2.55 -23.43 12.75
C GLU A 136 3.84 -24.16 13.14
N LYS A 137 3.85 -24.62 14.40
CA LYS A 137 4.29 -25.99 14.63
C LYS A 137 3.35 -26.84 13.75
N ASN A 138 3.90 -27.53 12.74
CA ASN A 138 3.29 -28.62 11.96
C ASN A 138 3.15 -28.44 10.42
N GLU A 139 3.61 -27.36 9.77
CA GLU A 139 3.82 -27.40 8.29
C GLU A 139 5.26 -27.83 7.91
N ILE A 140 6.23 -27.83 8.84
CA ILE A 140 7.65 -28.16 8.57
C ILE A 140 8.04 -29.58 9.02
N GLU A 141 7.17 -30.34 9.70
CA GLU A 141 7.53 -31.70 10.16
C GLU A 141 7.32 -32.79 9.10
N ASN A 142 6.86 -32.41 7.89
CA ASN A 142 6.61 -33.32 6.76
C ASN A 142 7.29 -32.93 5.45
N ILE A 143 8.11 -31.86 5.41
CA ILE A 143 8.92 -31.56 4.23
C ILE A 143 10.22 -32.35 4.34
N GLY A 144 10.25 -33.54 3.71
CA GLY A 144 11.37 -34.49 3.74
C GLY A 144 11.01 -35.91 4.22
N LYS A 145 9.73 -36.21 4.47
CA LYS A 145 9.24 -37.56 4.86
C LYS A 145 8.53 -38.31 3.72
N HIS A 146 8.99 -38.11 2.50
CA HIS A 146 8.84 -39.07 1.42
C HIS A 146 10.26 -39.32 0.93
N GLU A 147 10.83 -40.51 0.82
CA GLU A 147 10.54 -41.91 1.15
C GLU A 147 11.91 -42.57 0.84
N ASP A 148 12.34 -43.58 1.61
CA ASP A 148 13.63 -44.27 1.40
C ASP A 148 13.75 -44.93 0.01
#